data_AF-A0A3Q7YE72-F1
#
_entry.id   AF-A0A3Q7YE72-F1
#
_cell.length_a   1.000
_cell.length_b   1.000
_cell.length_c   1.000
_cell.angle_alpha   90.00
_cell.angle_beta   90.00
_cell.angle_gamma   90.00
#
_symmetry.space_group_name_H-M   'P 1'
#
loop_
_entity.id
_entity.type
_entity.pdbx_description
1 polymer ?
#
loop_
_entity_poly.entity_id
_entity_poly.type
_entity_poly.pdbx_seq_one_letter_code
_entity_poly.pdbx_strand_id
1 'polypeptide(L)'
;LSRLLKNTSITLADDPYLQDLFLHEFHFPGGRRLHVVGSCNGLLCLYGYVSTFNYEEIFLYLWNPATKTLSSKIVFLHDEFNLRKCARDDTPSLDTYWNFWFGYDNSTDTYKIVAFCRKINDVRVYNLGDDVWRNIQSFPVVPFRNFATLSYTHLGINDGAYVSGTVNWLAIRNVCPYNFDLDLVTIDQFVIISLDLSTETYNQFQPPHGFDEVTSVEPTLTILMDSLCFSHDFPGTHFIIWQMKEFGVEESWTQFLKITHQSLPIIESVMENIYATGFFPLCLSENGDTLILAWDEDESAILYNLRDNRGEKTRISNQIQWFCAKNYVESLVSTSSM
;
A
#
# COMPACT_ATOMS: atom_id res chain seq x y z
N LEU A 1 -4.18 13.33 11.07
CA LEU A 1 -4.89 12.63 12.18
C LEU A 1 -5.84 13.52 13.00
N SER A 2 -5.43 14.74 13.33
CA SER A 2 -6.23 15.69 14.14
C SER A 2 -7.64 15.92 13.59
N ARG A 3 -7.84 15.88 12.27
CA ARG A 3 -9.17 16.01 11.64
C ARG A 3 -10.05 14.77 11.80
N LEU A 4 -9.52 13.55 11.69
CA LEU A 4 -10.29 12.30 11.93
C LEU A 4 -10.76 12.18 13.39
N LEU A 5 -9.92 12.62 14.33
CA LEU A 5 -10.24 12.63 15.76
C LEU A 5 -11.12 13.82 16.19
N LYS A 6 -11.11 14.94 15.44
CA LYS A 6 -11.91 16.15 15.74
C LYS A 6 -13.18 16.29 14.90
N ASN A 7 -13.30 15.56 13.80
CA ASN A 7 -14.40 15.72 12.84
C ASN A 7 -14.83 14.36 12.28
N THR A 8 -15.99 13.88 12.73
CA THR A 8 -16.56 12.57 12.40
C THR A 8 -17.16 12.47 11.00
N SER A 9 -17.16 13.55 10.22
CA SER A 9 -17.81 13.64 8.90
C SER A 9 -16.86 14.08 7.79
N ILE A 10 -15.65 13.53 7.73
CA ILE A 10 -14.74 13.81 6.60
C ILE A 10 -15.27 13.09 5.35
N THR A 11 -15.78 13.86 4.39
CA THR A 11 -15.91 13.49 2.99
C THR A 11 -14.67 13.99 2.25
N LEU A 12 -13.90 13.08 1.65
CA LEU A 12 -12.76 13.39 0.78
C LEU A 12 -13.20 13.80 -0.64
N ALA A 13 -14.43 14.30 -0.81
CA ALA A 13 -15.10 14.42 -2.10
C ALA A 13 -15.37 15.86 -2.59
N ASP A 14 -15.03 16.89 -1.80
CA ASP A 14 -15.37 18.28 -2.11
C ASP A 14 -14.12 19.16 -2.30
N ASP A 15 -13.05 18.64 -2.93
CA ASP A 15 -12.01 19.54 -3.46
C ASP A 15 -12.45 20.05 -4.85
N PRO A 16 -12.82 21.34 -4.97
CA PRO A 16 -13.29 21.90 -6.23
C PRO A 16 -12.21 21.86 -7.32
N TYR A 17 -10.92 21.76 -6.99
CA TYR A 17 -9.85 21.69 -7.99
C TYR A 17 -9.75 20.30 -8.62
N LEU A 18 -9.97 19.24 -7.83
CA LEU A 18 -10.14 17.91 -8.37
C LEU A 18 -11.43 17.82 -9.19
N GLN A 19 -12.54 18.40 -8.70
CA GLN A 19 -13.77 18.48 -9.50
C GLN A 19 -13.55 19.23 -10.82
N ASP A 20 -12.84 20.36 -10.83
CA ASP A 20 -12.55 21.10 -12.06
C ASP A 20 -11.63 20.31 -13.00
N LEU A 21 -10.65 19.59 -12.48
CA LEU A 21 -9.85 18.64 -13.27
C LEU A 21 -10.73 17.51 -13.84
N PHE A 22 -11.58 16.91 -13.02
CA PHE A 22 -12.56 15.90 -13.42
C PHE A 22 -13.58 16.45 -14.45
N LEU A 23 -13.87 17.76 -14.44
CA LEU A 23 -14.86 18.43 -15.28
C LEU A 23 -14.27 19.00 -16.59
N HIS A 24 -13.06 19.56 -16.59
CA HIS A 24 -12.48 20.28 -17.73
C HIS A 24 -11.51 19.47 -18.60
N GLU A 25 -10.83 18.45 -18.08
CA GLU A 25 -9.95 17.57 -18.89
C GLU A 25 -10.48 16.13 -19.06
N PHE A 26 -11.44 15.69 -18.24
CA PHE A 26 -11.74 14.25 -18.10
C PHE A 26 -13.22 13.84 -18.23
N HIS A 27 -13.99 14.46 -19.13
CA HIS A 27 -15.23 13.84 -19.65
C HIS A 27 -14.89 12.69 -20.62
N PHE A 28 -14.36 11.59 -20.07
CA PHE A 28 -14.28 10.35 -20.80
C PHE A 28 -15.57 9.55 -20.59
N PRO A 29 -16.25 9.09 -21.65
CA PRO A 29 -17.44 8.27 -21.50
C PRO A 29 -17.07 6.96 -20.76
N GLY A 30 -17.66 6.73 -19.58
CA GLY A 30 -17.52 5.45 -18.84
C GLY A 30 -17.22 5.49 -17.34
N GLY A 31 -17.10 6.66 -16.69
CA GLY A 31 -17.00 6.71 -15.21
C GLY A 31 -15.65 6.27 -14.62
N ARG A 32 -14.54 6.78 -15.16
CA ARG A 32 -13.16 6.43 -14.73
C ARG A 32 -12.83 6.97 -13.34
N ARG A 33 -12.11 6.18 -12.52
CA ARG A 33 -11.63 6.53 -11.18
C ARG A 33 -10.10 6.69 -11.21
N LEU A 34 -9.58 7.76 -10.60
CA LEU A 34 -8.15 7.86 -10.26
C LEU A 34 -7.92 7.12 -8.95
N HIS A 35 -6.78 6.45 -8.84
CA HIS A 35 -6.37 5.71 -7.66
C HIS A 35 -5.08 6.31 -7.09
N VAL A 36 -4.98 6.38 -5.76
CA VAL A 36 -3.78 6.85 -5.09
C VAL A 36 -2.76 5.72 -5.04
N VAL A 37 -1.62 5.92 -5.69
CA VAL A 37 -0.45 5.04 -5.63
C VAL A 37 0.20 5.12 -4.25
N GLY A 38 0.46 6.35 -3.81
CA GLY A 38 1.12 6.62 -2.55
C GLY A 38 1.35 8.11 -2.37
N SER A 39 1.93 8.47 -1.21
CA SER A 39 2.33 9.84 -0.92
C SER A 39 3.81 9.89 -0.56
N CYS A 40 4.46 11.00 -0.91
CA CYS A 40 5.85 11.27 -0.53
C CYS A 40 6.06 12.78 -0.49
N ASN A 41 6.59 13.32 0.62
CA ASN A 41 6.89 14.74 0.78
C ASN A 41 5.72 15.68 0.42
N GLY A 42 4.48 15.27 0.76
CA GLY A 42 3.23 15.97 0.46
C GLY A 42 2.78 15.97 -1.00
N LEU A 43 3.45 15.22 -1.86
CA LEU A 43 2.94 14.87 -3.18
C LEU A 43 2.14 13.57 -3.10
N LEU A 44 1.02 13.52 -3.81
CA LEU A 44 0.26 12.32 -4.09
C LEU A 44 0.56 11.87 -5.52
N CYS A 45 0.97 10.62 -5.69
CA CYS A 45 1.01 10.00 -7.00
C CYS A 45 -0.34 9.35 -7.28
N LEU A 46 -0.97 9.77 -8.38
CA LEU A 46 -2.27 9.29 -8.83
C LEU A 46 -2.07 8.49 -10.10
N TYR A 47 -2.71 7.34 -10.23
CA TYR A 47 -2.74 6.58 -11.48
C TYR A 47 -4.16 6.47 -12.02
N GLY A 48 -4.26 6.47 -13.33
CA GLY A 48 -5.49 6.25 -14.07
C GLY A 48 -5.26 5.29 -15.23
N TYR A 49 -6.36 4.71 -15.68
CA TYR A 49 -6.37 3.79 -16.80
C TYR A 49 -7.46 4.15 -17.80
N VAL A 50 -7.12 4.01 -19.08
CA VAL A 50 -8.03 4.05 -20.19
C VAL A 50 -8.02 2.71 -20.87
N SER A 51 -9.19 2.10 -21.05
CA SER A 51 -9.39 1.03 -22.03
C SER A 51 -10.59 1.33 -22.90
N THR A 52 -10.38 1.27 -24.20
CA THR A 52 -11.41 1.26 -25.23
C THR A 52 -11.07 0.15 -26.24
N PHE A 53 -11.97 -0.14 -27.18
CA PHE A 53 -11.77 -1.21 -28.16
C PHE A 53 -10.43 -1.18 -28.91
N ASN A 54 -9.85 0.02 -29.13
CA ASN A 54 -8.62 0.20 -29.92
C ASN A 54 -7.54 0.99 -29.17
N TYR A 55 -7.69 1.17 -27.86
CA TYR A 55 -6.77 2.04 -27.13
C TYR A 55 -6.72 1.64 -25.68
N GLU A 56 -5.51 1.34 -25.21
CA GLU A 56 -5.24 1.13 -23.80
C GLU A 56 -4.08 2.01 -23.34
N GLU A 57 -4.29 2.72 -22.24
CA GLU A 57 -3.27 3.60 -21.69
C GLU A 57 -3.32 3.61 -20.16
N ILE A 58 -2.15 3.47 -19.55
CA ILE A 58 -1.93 3.74 -18.13
C ILE A 58 -1.15 5.04 -18.01
N PHE A 59 -1.66 5.97 -17.21
CA PHE A 59 -1.06 7.28 -16.99
C PHE A 59 -1.05 7.63 -15.51
N LEU A 60 -0.13 8.51 -15.14
CA LEU A 60 0.04 8.99 -13.78
C LEU A 60 0.14 10.51 -13.71
N TYR A 61 -0.16 11.06 -12.53
CA TYR A 61 0.03 12.46 -12.18
C TYR A 61 0.65 12.58 -10.79
N LEU A 62 1.40 13.65 -10.57
CA LEU A 62 1.79 14.10 -9.24
C LEU A 62 0.95 15.31 -8.86
N TRP A 63 0.18 15.17 -7.79
CA TRP A 63 -0.69 16.20 -7.26
C TRP A 63 -0.21 16.63 -5.88
N ASN A 64 -0.12 17.94 -5.64
CA ASN A 64 0.01 18.47 -4.29
C ASN A 64 -1.31 19.14 -3.88
N PRO A 65 -2.09 18.54 -2.96
CA PRO A 65 -3.31 19.14 -2.44
C PRO A 65 -3.11 20.49 -1.74
N ALA A 66 -1.98 20.68 -1.04
CA ALA A 66 -1.70 21.88 -0.26
C ALA A 66 -1.38 23.09 -1.14
N THR A 67 -0.66 22.89 -2.25
CA THR A 67 -0.36 23.95 -3.22
C THR A 67 -1.37 24.03 -4.37
N LYS A 68 -2.25 23.03 -4.49
CA LYS A 68 -3.22 22.86 -5.59
C LYS A 68 -2.55 22.80 -6.96
N THR A 69 -1.36 22.25 -7.03
CA THR A 69 -0.62 22.09 -8.29
C THR A 69 -0.68 20.65 -8.76
N LEU A 70 -0.74 20.44 -10.07
CA LEU A 70 -0.69 19.13 -10.72
C LEU A 70 0.46 19.12 -11.72
N SER A 71 1.20 18.02 -11.80
CA SER A 71 2.24 17.82 -12.80
C SER A 71 1.65 17.63 -14.19
N SER A 72 2.54 17.63 -15.18
CA SER A 72 2.22 17.10 -16.51
C SER A 72 1.83 15.62 -16.44
N LYS A 73 1.09 15.14 -17.45
CA LYS A 73 0.69 13.74 -17.58
C LYS A 73 1.91 12.85 -17.84
N ILE A 74 2.15 11.89 -16.96
CA ILE A 74 3.18 10.87 -17.12
C ILE A 74 2.56 9.65 -17.78
N VAL A 75 2.96 9.33 -19.01
CA VAL A 75 2.46 8.14 -19.72
C VAL A 75 3.36 6.95 -19.38
N PHE A 76 2.77 5.87 -18.86
CA PHE A 76 3.52 4.64 -18.56
C PHE A 76 3.47 3.64 -19.71
N LEU A 77 2.25 3.30 -20.12
CA LEU A 77 1.99 2.43 -21.27
C LEU A 77 0.93 3.09 -22.11
N HIS A 78 1.16 3.10 -23.42
CA HIS A 78 0.25 3.61 -24.43
C HIS A 78 0.34 2.64 -25.60
N ASP A 79 -0.74 1.92 -25.88
CA ASP A 79 -0.79 1.00 -27.01
C ASP A 79 -2.02 1.27 -27.88
N GLU A 80 -1.78 1.67 -29.12
CA GLU A 80 -2.82 1.88 -30.13
C GLU A 80 -3.18 0.56 -30.84
N PHE A 81 -2.33 -0.48 -30.85
CA PHE A 81 -2.59 -1.73 -31.57
C PHE A 81 -1.69 -2.90 -31.09
N ASN A 82 -2.29 -3.87 -30.37
CA ASN A 82 -1.90 -5.30 -30.22
C ASN A 82 -1.33 -5.82 -28.88
N LEU A 83 -2.06 -5.69 -27.77
CA LEU A 83 -1.83 -6.49 -26.54
C LEU A 83 -2.78 -7.69 -26.31
N ARG A 84 -3.51 -8.13 -27.36
CA ARG A 84 -4.11 -9.49 -27.37
C ARG A 84 -3.08 -10.65 -27.31
N LYS A 85 -1.77 -10.36 -27.24
CA LYS A 85 -0.74 -11.37 -26.97
C LYS A 85 -0.58 -11.74 -25.49
N CYS A 86 -0.99 -10.87 -24.55
CA CYS A 86 -1.01 -11.21 -23.12
C CYS A 86 -2.37 -11.79 -22.67
N ALA A 87 -3.43 -11.46 -23.40
CA ALA A 87 -4.77 -12.01 -23.28
C ALA A 87 -4.97 -13.17 -24.27
N ARG A 88 -4.27 -14.28 -24.06
CA ARG A 88 -4.83 -15.57 -24.48
C ARG A 88 -5.63 -16.08 -23.29
N ASP A 89 -6.90 -16.34 -23.57
CA ASP A 89 -7.97 -16.78 -22.67
C ASP A 89 -8.48 -15.69 -21.73
N ASP A 90 -9.80 -15.46 -21.79
CA ASP A 90 -10.71 -14.72 -20.88
C ASP A 90 -10.08 -14.00 -19.66
N THR A 91 -9.15 -13.07 -19.87
CA THR A 91 -8.35 -12.44 -18.81
C THR A 91 -8.69 -10.96 -18.62
N PRO A 92 -8.61 -10.44 -17.38
CA PRO A 92 -8.95 -9.06 -17.06
C PRO A 92 -7.98 -8.06 -17.70
N SER A 93 -8.41 -6.79 -17.74
CA SER A 93 -7.76 -5.63 -18.38
C SER A 93 -6.32 -5.36 -17.90
N LEU A 94 -5.53 -4.60 -18.69
CA LEU A 94 -4.10 -4.33 -18.43
C LEU A 94 -3.81 -3.73 -17.05
N ASP A 95 -4.75 -2.97 -16.48
CA ASP A 95 -4.69 -2.40 -15.14
C ASP A 95 -4.52 -3.45 -14.04
N THR A 96 -5.00 -4.68 -14.25
CA THR A 96 -4.87 -5.76 -13.27
C THR A 96 -3.46 -6.35 -13.17
N TYR A 97 -2.56 -6.03 -14.09
CA TYR A 97 -1.20 -6.60 -14.10
C TYR A 97 -0.13 -5.70 -13.51
N TRP A 98 -0.35 -4.38 -13.53
CA TRP A 98 0.65 -3.40 -13.15
C TRP A 98 0.36 -2.77 -11.81
N ASN A 99 1.38 -2.76 -10.97
CA ASN A 99 1.36 -2.12 -9.66
C ASN A 99 2.35 -0.98 -9.64
N PHE A 100 2.01 0.07 -8.92
CA PHE A 100 2.80 1.28 -8.86
C PHE A 100 3.20 1.59 -7.42
N TRP A 101 4.38 2.15 -7.24
CA TRP A 101 4.82 2.75 -5.98
C TRP A 101 5.49 4.08 -6.25
N PHE A 102 5.38 4.97 -5.29
CA PHE A 102 5.90 6.32 -5.38
C PHE A 102 6.83 6.59 -4.22
N GLY A 103 7.97 7.19 -4.51
CA GLY A 103 8.95 7.55 -3.51
C GLY A 103 9.89 8.62 -4.01
N TYR A 104 10.80 9.00 -3.13
CA TYR A 104 11.79 10.03 -3.39
C TYR A 104 13.20 9.44 -3.26
N ASP A 105 14.04 9.78 -4.24
CA ASP A 105 15.45 9.43 -4.33
C ASP A 105 16.27 10.57 -3.74
N ASN A 106 16.81 10.33 -2.54
CA ASN A 106 17.61 11.31 -1.81
C ASN A 106 18.93 11.68 -2.51
N SER A 107 19.44 10.80 -3.38
CA SER A 107 20.73 10.99 -4.04
C SER A 107 20.65 11.95 -5.23
N THR A 108 19.54 11.91 -5.96
CA THR A 108 19.29 12.75 -7.13
C THR A 108 18.37 13.94 -6.85
N ASP A 109 17.79 14.02 -5.64
CA ASP A 109 16.79 15.02 -5.27
C ASP A 109 15.58 15.00 -6.22
N THR A 110 15.13 13.79 -6.58
CA THR A 110 14.03 13.60 -7.53
C THR A 110 13.05 12.54 -7.04
N TYR A 111 11.84 12.58 -7.58
CA TYR A 111 10.84 11.56 -7.32
C TYR A 111 10.96 10.42 -8.33
N LYS A 112 10.68 9.20 -7.86
CA LYS A 112 10.63 8.01 -8.69
C LYS A 112 9.29 7.29 -8.56
N ILE A 113 8.86 6.70 -9.66
CA ILE A 113 7.70 5.83 -9.72
C ILE A 113 8.19 4.45 -10.13
N VAL A 114 7.90 3.43 -9.32
CA VAL A 114 8.21 2.03 -9.62
C VAL A 114 6.96 1.40 -10.20
N ALA A 115 7.08 0.71 -11.32
CA ALA A 115 6.03 -0.08 -11.94
C ALA A 115 6.43 -1.57 -11.96
N PHE A 116 5.54 -2.46 -11.52
CA PHE A 116 5.80 -3.90 -11.48
C PHE A 116 4.70 -4.68 -12.19
N CYS A 117 5.10 -5.54 -13.14
CA CYS A 117 4.23 -6.54 -13.73
C CYS A 117 4.52 -7.92 -13.14
N ARG A 118 3.62 -8.40 -12.28
CA ARG A 118 3.76 -9.69 -11.60
C ARG A 118 3.83 -10.87 -12.58
N LYS A 119 3.06 -10.81 -13.68
CA LYS A 119 2.92 -11.92 -14.64
C LYS A 119 4.25 -12.37 -15.23
N ILE A 120 5.10 -11.40 -15.54
CA ILE A 120 6.39 -11.60 -16.21
C ILE A 120 7.58 -11.19 -15.34
N ASN A 121 7.33 -10.80 -14.09
CA ASN A 121 8.31 -10.26 -13.17
C ASN A 121 9.10 -9.07 -13.76
N ASP A 122 8.44 -8.18 -14.52
CA ASP A 122 9.06 -7.00 -15.15
C ASP A 122 8.95 -5.81 -14.20
N VAL A 123 10.07 -5.11 -13.98
CA VAL A 123 10.13 -3.95 -13.09
C VAL A 123 10.71 -2.78 -13.85
N ARG A 124 10.00 -1.66 -13.79
CA ARG A 124 10.40 -0.41 -14.42
C ARG A 124 10.40 0.71 -13.41
N VAL A 125 11.31 1.65 -13.60
CA VAL A 125 11.42 2.84 -12.79
C VAL A 125 11.34 4.05 -13.70
N TYR A 126 10.46 4.97 -13.36
CA TYR A 126 10.44 6.32 -13.90
C TYR A 126 11.14 7.25 -12.94
N ASN A 127 12.03 8.07 -13.46
CA ASN A 127 12.67 9.12 -12.69
C ASN A 127 12.21 10.48 -13.20
N LEU A 128 11.60 11.27 -12.33
CA LEU A 128 11.09 12.59 -12.70
C LEU A 128 12.22 13.54 -13.16
N GLY A 129 13.44 13.32 -12.69
CA GLY A 129 14.59 14.16 -13.08
C GLY A 129 15.02 14.03 -14.54
N ASP A 130 14.76 12.87 -15.16
CA ASP A 130 15.12 12.61 -16.55
C ASP A 130 13.92 12.34 -17.46
N ASP A 131 12.70 12.25 -16.91
CA ASP A 131 11.44 11.99 -17.60
C ASP A 131 11.44 10.68 -18.43
N VAL A 132 12.14 9.65 -17.94
CA VAL A 132 12.29 8.38 -18.66
C VAL A 132 11.90 7.18 -17.80
N TRP A 133 11.09 6.30 -18.38
CA TRP A 133 10.92 4.92 -17.91
C TRP A 133 12.10 4.07 -18.35
N ARG A 134 12.72 3.37 -17.40
CA ARG A 134 13.77 2.38 -17.65
C ARG A 134 13.44 1.06 -16.97
N ASN A 135 13.89 -0.02 -17.58
CA ASN A 135 13.80 -1.35 -16.98
C ASN A 135 14.94 -1.51 -15.98
N ILE A 136 14.63 -2.09 -14.83
CA ILE A 136 15.62 -2.50 -13.83
C ILE A 136 15.61 -4.03 -13.70
N GLN A 137 16.43 -4.56 -12.81
CA GLN A 137 16.42 -6.00 -12.54
C GLN A 137 15.03 -6.43 -12.06
N SER A 138 14.57 -7.62 -12.47
CA SER A 138 13.38 -8.25 -11.92
C SER A 138 13.52 -8.50 -10.41
N PHE A 139 12.38 -8.64 -9.71
CA PHE A 139 12.43 -8.99 -8.29
C PHE A 139 13.16 -10.32 -8.06
N PRO A 140 14.09 -10.38 -7.08
CA PRO A 140 14.78 -11.62 -6.74
C PRO A 140 13.84 -12.66 -6.11
N VAL A 141 12.81 -12.19 -5.42
CA VAL A 141 11.67 -12.97 -4.92
C VAL A 141 10.44 -12.11 -5.18
N VAL A 142 9.45 -12.67 -5.87
CA VAL A 142 8.23 -11.92 -6.23
C VAL A 142 7.48 -11.53 -4.95
N PRO A 143 7.21 -10.23 -4.74
CA PRO A 143 6.36 -9.77 -3.63
C PRO A 143 5.07 -10.56 -3.57
N PHE A 144 4.74 -11.04 -2.39
CA PHE A 144 3.46 -11.68 -2.18
C PHE A 144 2.39 -10.60 -2.17
N ARG A 145 1.37 -10.78 -3.02
CA ARG A 145 0.11 -10.08 -2.93
C ARG A 145 -1.00 -11.09 -3.14
N ASN A 146 -1.97 -11.14 -2.26
CA ASN A 146 -3.11 -12.02 -2.46
C ASN A 146 -3.99 -11.43 -3.57
N PHE A 147 -4.06 -12.10 -4.72
CA PHE A 147 -5.09 -11.82 -5.72
C PHE A 147 -5.86 -13.12 -5.93
N ALA A 148 -7.11 -13.11 -5.49
CA ALA A 148 -8.20 -13.91 -6.03
C ALA A 148 -8.05 -15.45 -5.95
N THR A 149 -8.27 -16.00 -4.76
CA THR A 149 -9.07 -17.23 -4.63
C THR A 149 -10.18 -17.11 -3.58
N LEU A 150 -10.13 -16.10 -2.71
CA LEU A 150 -11.22 -15.74 -1.80
C LEU A 150 -11.68 -14.32 -2.12
N SER A 151 -12.99 -14.18 -2.35
CA SER A 151 -13.73 -12.94 -2.69
C SER A 151 -13.67 -11.82 -1.65
N TYR A 152 -12.74 -11.89 -0.70
CA TYR A 152 -12.67 -11.05 0.50
C TYR A 152 -11.27 -10.45 0.75
N THR A 153 -10.33 -10.54 -0.20
CA THR A 153 -8.97 -9.98 0.01
C THR A 153 -8.90 -8.50 -0.37
N HIS A 154 -8.45 -7.67 0.58
CA HIS A 154 -8.34 -6.23 0.40
C HIS A 154 -7.10 -5.84 -0.40
N LEU A 155 -7.31 -5.24 -1.57
CA LEU A 155 -6.26 -4.86 -2.53
C LEU A 155 -5.14 -3.96 -1.98
N GLY A 156 -5.32 -3.29 -0.85
CA GLY A 156 -4.35 -2.35 -0.28
C GLY A 156 -3.40 -2.93 0.79
N ILE A 157 -3.60 -4.18 1.24
CA ILE A 157 -2.71 -4.81 2.21
C ILE A 157 -1.38 -5.19 1.53
N ASN A 158 -0.26 -4.96 2.23
CA ASN A 158 1.10 -5.28 1.76
C ASN A 158 1.48 -4.64 0.41
N ASP A 159 0.85 -3.50 0.10
CA ASP A 159 1.04 -2.75 -1.14
C ASP A 159 2.28 -1.85 -1.10
N GLY A 160 3.40 -2.37 -0.59
CA GLY A 160 4.70 -1.71 -0.49
C GLY A 160 4.79 -0.59 0.56
N ALA A 161 5.83 -0.64 1.38
CA ALA A 161 6.11 0.31 2.46
C ALA A 161 7.32 1.20 2.10
N TYR A 162 7.08 2.49 1.86
CA TYR A 162 8.15 3.45 1.56
C TYR A 162 8.79 4.00 2.85
N VAL A 163 10.11 3.87 2.99
CA VAL A 163 10.87 4.46 4.10
C VAL A 163 12.33 4.68 3.69
N SER A 164 12.91 5.79 4.10
CA SER A 164 14.34 6.10 3.92
C SER A 164 14.84 5.96 2.47
N GLY A 165 14.06 6.40 1.48
CA GLY A 165 14.44 6.30 0.06
C GLY A 165 14.30 4.90 -0.54
N THR A 166 13.67 3.97 0.17
CA THR A 166 13.44 2.59 -0.28
C THR A 166 11.96 2.25 -0.31
N VAL A 167 11.58 1.29 -1.16
CA VAL A 167 10.24 0.67 -1.12
C VAL A 167 10.40 -0.79 -0.70
N ASN A 168 9.61 -1.22 0.28
CA ASN A 168 9.79 -2.51 0.96
C ASN A 168 8.54 -3.37 0.83
N TRP A 169 8.69 -4.64 0.48
CA TRP A 169 7.57 -5.58 0.33
C TRP A 169 7.83 -6.85 1.11
N LEU A 170 6.75 -7.46 1.58
CA LEU A 170 6.80 -8.83 2.04
C LEU A 170 6.77 -9.78 0.83
N ALA A 171 7.61 -10.80 0.85
CA ALA A 171 7.68 -11.83 -0.16
C ALA A 171 7.88 -13.21 0.49
N ILE A 172 7.55 -14.26 -0.26
CA ILE A 172 7.66 -15.65 0.19
C ILE A 172 8.52 -16.42 -0.80
N ARG A 173 9.61 -17.03 -0.31
CA ARG A 173 10.54 -17.81 -1.12
C ARG A 173 9.94 -19.15 -1.52
N ASN A 174 10.34 -19.65 -2.68
CA ASN A 174 10.04 -21.01 -3.15
C ASN A 174 8.54 -21.33 -3.26
N VAL A 175 7.70 -20.31 -3.42
CA VAL A 175 6.25 -20.46 -3.56
C VAL A 175 5.79 -19.96 -4.93
N CYS A 176 4.89 -20.72 -5.55
CA CYS A 176 4.23 -20.30 -6.78
C CYS A 176 3.23 -19.18 -6.45
N PRO A 177 3.39 -17.96 -7.00
CA PRO A 177 2.56 -16.83 -6.64
C PRO A 177 1.10 -16.93 -7.11
N TYR A 178 0.72 -17.96 -7.85
CA TYR A 178 -0.63 -18.11 -8.44
C TYR A 178 -1.54 -19.09 -7.70
N ASN A 179 -0.99 -19.91 -6.81
CA ASN A 179 -1.77 -20.88 -6.06
C ASN A 179 -0.95 -21.33 -4.85
N PHE A 180 -1.12 -20.64 -3.72
CA PHE A 180 -0.47 -21.07 -2.50
C PHE A 180 -1.36 -20.81 -1.29
N ASP A 181 -1.18 -21.70 -0.32
CA ASP A 181 -1.88 -21.73 0.95
C ASP A 181 -0.88 -21.31 2.03
N LEU A 182 -1.26 -20.33 2.86
CA LEU A 182 -0.41 -19.86 3.96
C LEU A 182 -0.11 -20.99 4.96
N ASP A 183 -1.01 -21.97 5.09
CA ASP A 183 -0.83 -23.13 5.96
C ASP A 183 0.35 -24.03 5.54
N LEU A 184 0.85 -23.88 4.31
CA LEU A 184 2.01 -24.62 3.77
C LEU A 184 3.31 -23.81 3.82
N VAL A 185 3.27 -22.55 4.28
CA VAL A 185 4.43 -21.66 4.31
C VAL A 185 5.12 -21.75 5.66
N THR A 186 6.44 -21.90 5.66
CA THR A 186 7.27 -21.85 6.86
C THR A 186 7.86 -20.45 7.07
N ILE A 187 8.20 -20.14 8.31
CA ILE A 187 8.71 -18.83 8.76
C ILE A 187 9.95 -18.41 7.94
N ASP A 188 10.86 -19.35 7.69
CA ASP A 188 12.12 -19.12 6.96
C ASP A 188 11.92 -18.81 5.47
N GLN A 189 10.70 -19.00 4.94
CA GLN A 189 10.36 -18.59 3.59
C GLN A 189 10.01 -17.10 3.50
N PHE A 190 9.61 -16.46 4.59
CA PHE A 190 9.29 -15.04 4.57
C PHE A 190 10.56 -14.20 4.44
N VAL A 191 10.50 -13.20 3.57
CA VAL A 191 11.57 -12.24 3.36
C VAL A 191 10.98 -10.88 3.07
N ILE A 192 11.62 -9.83 3.56
CA ILE A 192 11.33 -8.45 3.17
C ILE A 192 12.26 -8.08 2.03
N ILE A 193 11.71 -7.77 0.86
CA ILE A 193 12.47 -7.26 -0.28
C ILE A 193 12.45 -5.74 -0.21
N SER A 194 13.62 -5.11 -0.30
CA SER A 194 13.77 -3.66 -0.27
C SER A 194 14.40 -3.19 -1.57
N LEU A 195 13.72 -2.33 -2.32
CA LEU A 195 14.29 -1.65 -3.48
C LEU A 195 14.83 -0.29 -3.05
N ASP A 196 16.13 -0.10 -3.19
CA ASP A 196 16.77 1.20 -3.05
C ASP A 196 16.48 2.02 -4.30
N LEU A 197 15.80 3.17 -4.13
CA LEU A 197 15.43 4.01 -5.27
C LEU A 197 16.64 4.75 -5.85
N SER A 198 17.70 5.00 -5.07
CA SER A 198 18.91 5.68 -5.53
C SER A 198 19.75 4.79 -6.43
N THR A 199 20.01 3.55 -5.99
CA THR A 199 20.85 2.61 -6.74
C THR A 199 20.07 1.71 -7.68
N GLU A 200 18.74 1.64 -7.54
CA GLU A 200 17.85 0.74 -8.29
C GLU A 200 18.23 -0.75 -8.10
N THR A 201 18.72 -1.07 -6.90
CA THR A 201 19.13 -2.43 -6.51
C THR A 201 18.31 -2.96 -5.34
N TYR A 202 18.21 -4.27 -5.24
CA TYR A 202 17.48 -4.94 -4.16
C TYR A 202 18.37 -5.34 -2.99
N ASN A 203 17.88 -5.08 -1.80
CA ASN A 203 18.31 -5.70 -0.55
C ASN A 203 17.23 -6.66 -0.05
N GLN A 204 17.62 -7.56 0.86
CA GLN A 204 16.71 -8.51 1.47
C GLN A 204 16.92 -8.50 2.98
N PHE A 205 15.83 -8.46 3.74
CA PHE A 205 15.85 -8.52 5.18
C PHE A 205 15.01 -9.68 5.69
N GLN A 206 15.38 -10.23 6.83
CA GLN A 206 14.57 -11.18 7.57
C GLN A 206 13.46 -10.47 8.36
N PRO A 207 12.29 -11.10 8.50
CA PRO A 207 11.30 -10.70 9.50
C PRO A 207 11.88 -10.72 10.93
N PRO A 208 11.19 -10.11 11.90
CA PRO A 208 11.59 -10.12 13.31
C PRO A 208 11.79 -11.54 13.85
N HIS A 209 12.82 -11.77 14.66
CA HIS A 209 13.09 -13.10 15.26
C HIS A 209 11.95 -13.66 16.14
N GLY A 210 11.08 -12.79 16.66
CA GLY A 210 9.91 -13.19 17.44
C GLY A 210 8.68 -13.57 16.60
N PHE A 211 8.80 -13.59 15.27
CA PHE A 211 7.83 -14.22 14.38
C PHE A 211 8.11 -15.72 14.35
N ASP A 212 7.49 -16.46 15.28
CA ASP A 212 7.78 -17.87 15.58
C ASP A 212 6.64 -18.84 15.19
N GLU A 213 5.55 -18.32 14.62
CA GLU A 213 4.39 -19.09 14.16
C GLU A 213 3.77 -18.44 12.91
N VAL A 214 3.48 -19.24 11.88
CA VAL A 214 2.69 -18.83 10.72
C VAL A 214 1.23 -19.21 10.98
N THR A 215 0.34 -18.22 11.00
CA THR A 215 -1.10 -18.43 11.13
C THR A 215 -1.79 -18.32 9.78
N SER A 216 -3.09 -18.64 9.72
CA SER A 216 -3.89 -18.47 8.50
C SER A 216 -4.11 -17.00 8.10
N VAL A 217 -3.67 -16.05 8.93
CA VAL A 217 -3.75 -14.61 8.68
C VAL A 217 -2.41 -14.11 8.13
N GLU A 218 -2.47 -13.44 6.99
CA GLU A 218 -1.28 -12.87 6.34
C GLU A 218 -0.60 -11.83 7.25
N PRO A 219 0.71 -11.95 7.52
CA PRO A 219 1.45 -10.90 8.20
C PRO A 219 1.58 -9.68 7.30
N THR A 220 1.65 -8.50 7.91
CA THR A 220 1.58 -7.22 7.21
C THR A 220 2.82 -6.37 7.43
N LEU A 221 3.18 -5.60 6.40
CA LEU A 221 4.31 -4.68 6.39
C LEU A 221 3.80 -3.26 6.12
N THR A 222 4.10 -2.33 7.01
CA THR A 222 3.60 -0.95 6.95
C THR A 222 4.60 0.03 7.58
N ILE A 223 4.30 1.33 7.54
CA ILE A 223 5.10 2.38 8.18
C ILE A 223 4.33 2.99 9.34
N LEU A 224 4.92 2.98 10.53
CA LEU A 224 4.41 3.72 11.69
C LEU A 224 5.53 4.58 12.27
N MET A 225 5.27 5.88 12.45
CA MET A 225 6.25 6.85 12.97
C MET A 225 7.59 6.76 12.23
N ASP A 226 7.54 6.84 10.89
CA ASP A 226 8.70 6.79 9.99
C ASP A 226 9.57 5.54 10.11
N SER A 227 9.06 4.48 10.75
CA SER A 227 9.77 3.22 10.92
C SER A 227 9.04 2.08 10.21
N LEU A 228 9.81 1.16 9.63
CA LEU A 228 9.26 -0.07 9.06
C LEU A 228 8.70 -0.94 10.19
N CYS A 229 7.44 -1.33 10.04
CA CYS A 229 6.74 -2.17 10.99
C CYS A 229 6.26 -3.45 10.33
N PHE A 230 6.50 -4.56 11.02
CA PHE A 230 5.99 -5.88 10.66
C PHE A 230 4.96 -6.29 11.70
N SER A 231 3.78 -6.71 11.27
CA SER A 231 2.74 -7.17 12.18
C SER A 231 2.18 -8.52 11.77
N HIS A 232 1.76 -9.29 12.78
CA HIS A 232 1.18 -10.60 12.58
C HIS A 232 0.11 -10.84 13.65
N ASP A 233 -0.92 -11.59 13.28
CA ASP A 233 -2.04 -11.88 14.16
C ASP A 233 -2.02 -13.33 14.60
N PHE A 234 -2.36 -13.54 15.88
CA PHE A 234 -2.64 -14.84 16.46
C PHE A 234 -4.14 -14.92 16.77
N PRO A 235 -4.95 -15.45 15.82
CA PRO A 235 -6.39 -15.55 15.93
C PRO A 235 -6.88 -15.98 17.32
N GLY A 236 -7.79 -15.19 17.89
CA GLY A 236 -8.40 -15.45 19.20
C GLY A 236 -7.53 -15.09 20.41
N THR A 237 -6.32 -14.57 20.20
CA THR A 237 -5.41 -14.25 21.31
C THR A 237 -4.91 -12.82 21.27
N HIS A 238 -4.08 -12.45 20.30
CA HIS A 238 -3.40 -11.18 20.26
C HIS A 238 -2.81 -10.86 18.89
N PHE A 239 -2.65 -9.57 18.64
CA PHE A 239 -1.98 -9.00 17.48
C PHE A 239 -0.67 -8.36 17.93
N ILE A 240 0.43 -8.66 17.22
CA ILE A 240 1.76 -8.10 17.54
C ILE A 240 2.21 -7.19 16.41
N ILE A 241 2.80 -6.05 16.79
CA ILE A 241 3.50 -5.14 15.89
C ILE A 241 4.96 -5.05 16.35
N TRP A 242 5.87 -5.33 15.43
CA TRP A 242 7.31 -5.12 15.55
C TRP A 242 7.71 -3.86 14.80
N GLN A 243 8.74 -3.17 15.30
CA GLN A 243 9.31 -1.99 14.66
C GLN A 243 10.82 -2.15 14.50
N MET A 244 11.32 -1.88 13.30
CA MET A 244 12.75 -1.82 13.00
C MET A 244 13.24 -0.44 13.42
N LYS A 245 13.96 -0.37 14.56
CA LYS A 245 14.40 0.91 15.15
C LYS A 245 15.44 1.63 14.30
N GLU A 246 16.27 0.87 13.62
CA GLU A 246 17.28 1.37 12.68
C GLU A 246 17.05 0.67 11.35
N PHE A 247 16.54 1.42 10.37
CA PHE A 247 16.20 0.85 9.07
C PHE A 247 17.41 0.18 8.41
N GLY A 248 17.25 -1.06 7.97
CA GLY A 248 18.29 -1.88 7.36
C GLY A 248 19.14 -2.71 8.34
N VAL A 249 18.95 -2.54 9.66
CA VAL A 249 19.62 -3.33 10.71
C VAL A 249 18.62 -4.34 11.28
N GLU A 250 18.76 -5.62 10.91
CA GLU A 250 17.83 -6.69 11.30
C GLU A 250 17.77 -6.88 12.82
N GLU A 251 18.90 -6.73 13.52
CA GLU A 251 18.98 -6.85 14.97
C GLU A 251 18.26 -5.71 15.71
N SER A 252 17.86 -4.65 15.00
CA SER A 252 17.12 -3.51 15.56
C SER A 252 15.61 -3.74 15.65
N TRP A 253 15.11 -4.88 15.19
CA TRP A 253 13.72 -5.27 15.38
C TRP A 253 13.39 -5.34 16.88
N THR A 254 12.38 -4.59 17.29
CA THR A 254 11.86 -4.60 18.66
C THR A 254 10.35 -4.76 18.65
N GLN A 255 9.81 -5.51 19.61
CA GLN A 255 8.37 -5.62 19.75
C GLN A 255 7.84 -4.24 20.17
N PHE A 256 7.04 -3.62 19.32
CA PHE A 256 6.50 -2.28 19.56
C PHE A 256 5.20 -2.36 20.37
N LEU A 257 4.26 -3.20 19.93
CA LEU A 257 2.96 -3.37 20.60
C LEU A 257 2.53 -4.83 20.61
N LYS A 258 1.79 -5.18 21.66
CA LYS A 258 1.05 -6.44 21.78
C LYS A 258 -0.38 -6.10 22.21
N ILE A 259 -1.33 -6.28 21.30
CA ILE A 259 -2.73 -5.92 21.48
C ILE A 259 -3.53 -7.20 21.68
N THR A 260 -4.14 -7.39 22.84
CA THR A 260 -4.99 -8.56 23.07
C THR A 260 -6.33 -8.37 22.37
N HIS A 261 -6.89 -9.43 21.78
CA HIS A 261 -8.19 -9.33 21.11
C HIS A 261 -9.32 -8.92 22.09
N GLN A 262 -9.21 -9.28 23.38
CA GLN A 262 -10.16 -8.83 24.41
C GLN A 262 -10.16 -7.31 24.64
N SER A 263 -9.08 -6.62 24.27
CA SER A 263 -9.00 -5.16 24.36
C SER A 263 -9.67 -4.44 23.19
N LEU A 264 -10.08 -5.19 22.17
CA LEU A 264 -10.70 -4.68 20.95
C LEU A 264 -12.22 -4.91 20.98
N PRO A 265 -13.02 -4.05 20.33
CA PRO A 265 -14.48 -4.16 20.30
C PRO A 265 -14.95 -5.20 19.26
N ILE A 266 -14.40 -6.42 19.34
CA ILE A 266 -14.75 -7.54 18.44
C ILE A 266 -15.97 -8.27 19.02
N ILE A 267 -16.94 -8.64 18.18
CA ILE A 267 -18.17 -9.31 18.62
C ILE A 267 -17.86 -10.80 18.90
N GLU A 268 -18.39 -11.39 19.97
CA GLU A 268 -18.13 -12.81 20.31
C GLU A 268 -18.49 -13.80 19.18
N SER A 269 -19.51 -13.52 18.35
CA SER A 269 -19.87 -14.38 17.19
C SER A 269 -18.83 -14.37 16.06
N VAL A 270 -18.02 -13.31 15.99
CA VAL A 270 -16.86 -13.23 15.07
C VAL A 270 -15.74 -14.15 15.56
N MET A 271 -15.65 -14.35 16.88
CA MET A 271 -14.57 -15.15 17.47
C MET A 271 -14.63 -16.63 17.07
N GLU A 272 -15.74 -17.10 16.52
CA GLU A 272 -15.90 -18.46 16.00
C GLU A 272 -15.39 -18.63 14.55
N ASN A 273 -15.17 -17.52 13.81
CA ASN A 273 -14.75 -17.49 12.39
C ASN A 273 -13.42 -16.74 12.13
N ILE A 274 -12.59 -16.51 13.17
CA ILE A 274 -11.34 -15.68 13.12
C ILE A 274 -10.29 -16.21 12.13
N TYR A 275 -10.47 -17.40 11.54
CA TYR A 275 -9.51 -17.99 10.60
C TYR A 275 -9.23 -17.13 9.35
N ALA A 276 -9.98 -16.03 9.13
CA ALA A 276 -9.79 -15.13 8.00
C ALA A 276 -9.77 -13.62 8.33
N THR A 277 -9.83 -13.18 9.59
CA THR A 277 -10.00 -11.75 9.91
C THR A 277 -8.69 -11.10 10.37
N GLY A 278 -8.13 -10.24 9.53
CA GLY A 278 -6.86 -9.54 9.81
C GLY A 278 -7.04 -8.12 10.33
N PHE A 279 -6.07 -7.66 11.13
CA PHE A 279 -5.87 -6.25 11.44
C PHE A 279 -4.72 -5.67 10.61
N PHE A 280 -4.91 -4.46 10.09
CA PHE A 280 -3.86 -3.75 9.35
C PHE A 280 -3.58 -2.39 9.99
N PRO A 281 -2.36 -2.14 10.49
CA PRO A 281 -2.02 -0.84 11.07
C PRO A 281 -1.91 0.24 9.99
N LEU A 282 -2.75 1.26 10.13
CA LEU A 282 -2.82 2.37 9.18
C LEU A 282 -1.90 3.53 9.58
N CYS A 283 -1.96 3.95 10.84
CA CYS A 283 -1.16 5.06 11.35
C CYS A 283 -1.14 5.12 12.87
N LEU A 284 -0.10 5.72 13.41
CA LEU A 284 -0.01 6.14 14.80
C LEU A 284 -0.13 7.66 14.89
N SER A 285 -0.81 8.16 15.92
CA SER A 285 -0.91 9.59 16.18
C SER A 285 0.43 10.24 16.51
N GLU A 286 0.56 11.54 16.22
CA GLU A 286 1.79 12.32 16.46
C GLU A 286 2.20 12.30 17.94
N ASN A 287 1.23 12.25 18.86
CA ASN A 287 1.50 12.11 20.30
C ASN A 287 1.84 10.67 20.72
N GLY A 288 1.81 9.71 19.79
CA GLY A 288 2.10 8.30 20.02
C GLY A 288 1.02 7.53 20.78
N ASP A 289 -0.12 8.14 21.10
CA ASP A 289 -1.09 7.56 22.03
C ASP A 289 -2.20 6.74 21.35
N THR A 290 -2.46 6.93 20.05
CA THR A 290 -3.59 6.33 19.35
C THR A 290 -3.17 5.70 18.04
N LEU A 291 -3.33 4.38 17.94
CA LEU A 291 -3.13 3.60 16.74
C LEU A 291 -4.47 3.43 16.01
N ILE A 292 -4.47 3.62 14.70
CA ILE A 292 -5.60 3.29 13.84
C ILE A 292 -5.34 1.95 13.16
N LEU A 293 -6.23 0.99 13.37
CA LEU A 293 -6.21 -0.32 12.73
C LEU A 293 -7.39 -0.39 11.74
N ALA A 294 -7.16 -0.81 10.50
CA ALA A 294 -8.23 -1.30 9.64
C ALA A 294 -8.58 -2.74 10.05
N TRP A 295 -9.87 -3.07 10.03
CA TRP A 295 -10.39 -4.38 10.39
C TRP A 295 -11.28 -4.92 9.28
N ASP A 296 -10.96 -6.14 8.83
CA ASP A 296 -11.44 -6.75 7.58
C ASP A 296 -12.96 -6.92 7.58
N GLU A 297 -13.45 -7.64 8.59
CA GLU A 297 -14.82 -8.16 8.61
C GLU A 297 -15.92 -7.09 8.66
N ASP A 298 -15.61 -5.94 9.25
CA ASP A 298 -16.60 -4.89 9.53
C ASP A 298 -16.36 -3.63 8.67
N GLU A 299 -15.47 -3.72 7.68
CA GLU A 299 -15.02 -2.62 6.81
C GLU A 299 -14.80 -1.32 7.60
N SER A 300 -14.20 -1.44 8.78
CA SER A 300 -14.14 -0.36 9.76
C SER A 300 -12.73 -0.13 10.27
N ALA A 301 -12.54 1.01 10.92
CA ALA A 301 -11.32 1.30 11.65
C ALA A 301 -11.53 1.22 13.16
N ILE A 302 -10.55 0.68 13.87
CA ILE A 302 -10.46 0.69 15.33
C ILE A 302 -9.44 1.75 15.74
N LEU A 303 -9.85 2.60 16.69
CA LEU A 303 -8.98 3.54 17.37
C LEU A 303 -8.49 2.86 18.67
N TYR A 304 -7.25 2.41 18.67
CA TYR A 304 -6.63 1.77 19.82
C TYR A 304 -5.82 2.80 20.62
N ASN A 305 -6.24 3.05 21.86
CA ASN A 305 -5.54 3.93 22.78
C ASN A 305 -4.47 3.14 23.55
N LEU A 306 -3.21 3.51 23.38
CA LEU A 306 -2.06 2.83 23.98
C LEU A 306 -1.90 3.09 25.48
N ARG A 307 -2.49 4.17 26.03
CA ARG A 307 -2.44 4.48 27.46
C ARG A 307 -3.41 3.62 28.24
N ASP A 308 -4.60 3.46 27.68
CA ASP A 308 -5.70 2.73 28.31
C ASP A 308 -5.76 1.26 27.87
N ASN A 309 -4.92 0.88 26.90
CA ASN A 309 -4.90 -0.43 26.23
C ASN A 309 -6.31 -0.87 25.80
N ARG A 310 -7.02 0.02 25.11
CA ARG A 310 -8.43 -0.18 24.74
C ARG A 310 -8.71 0.32 23.33
N GLY A 311 -9.37 -0.52 22.55
CA GLY A 311 -9.87 -0.21 21.22
C GLY A 311 -11.33 0.25 21.24
N GLU A 312 -11.65 1.22 20.40
CA GLU A 312 -13.03 1.61 20.11
C GLU A 312 -13.24 1.69 18.59
N LYS A 313 -14.39 1.21 18.11
CA LYS A 313 -14.72 1.26 16.68
C LYS A 313 -14.97 2.72 16.28
N THR A 314 -14.49 3.11 15.11
CA THR A 314 -14.79 4.41 14.53
C THR A 314 -16.29 4.59 14.32
N ARG A 315 -16.80 5.81 14.54
CA ARG A 315 -18.20 6.18 14.30
C ARG A 315 -18.43 6.69 12.87
N ILE A 316 -17.42 6.63 12.01
CA ILE A 316 -17.53 7.07 10.63
C ILE A 316 -18.46 6.11 9.89
N SER A 317 -19.60 6.63 9.45
CA SER A 317 -20.66 5.87 8.77
C SER A 317 -20.53 5.85 7.24
N ASN A 318 -19.54 6.56 6.69
CA ASN A 318 -19.27 6.52 5.26
C ASN A 318 -18.65 5.17 4.90
N GLN A 319 -19.01 4.63 3.73
CA GLN A 319 -18.36 3.44 3.16
C GLN A 319 -16.93 3.81 2.75
N ILE A 320 -15.98 3.65 3.68
CA ILE A 320 -14.56 3.91 3.46
C ILE A 320 -13.85 2.57 3.35
N GLN A 321 -13.09 2.37 2.27
CA GLN A 321 -12.18 1.24 2.13
C GLN A 321 -10.90 1.51 2.94
N TRP A 322 -10.93 1.22 4.24
CA TRP A 322 -9.83 1.54 5.16
C TRP A 322 -8.49 0.93 4.77
N PHE A 323 -8.49 -0.28 4.19
CA PHE A 323 -7.28 -0.95 3.71
C PHE A 323 -6.62 -0.26 2.51
N CYS A 324 -7.35 0.57 1.78
CA CYS A 324 -6.81 1.38 0.69
C CYS A 324 -6.32 2.75 1.18
N ALA A 325 -6.45 3.05 2.48
CA ALA A 325 -6.03 4.33 3.03
C ALA A 325 -4.51 4.47 2.97
N LYS A 326 -4.04 5.63 2.52
CA LYS A 326 -2.62 6.00 2.51
C LYS A 326 -2.42 7.19 3.44
N ASN A 327 -1.32 7.19 4.20
CA ASN A 327 -0.92 8.34 5.00
C ASN A 327 -0.56 9.52 4.10
N TYR A 328 -0.85 10.73 4.55
CA TYR A 328 -0.54 11.96 3.85
C TYR A 328 -0.15 13.04 4.85
N VAL A 329 0.96 13.71 4.57
CA VAL A 329 1.47 14.86 5.33
C VAL A 329 1.61 16.02 4.37
N GLU A 330 0.99 17.16 4.70
CA GLU A 330 1.01 18.35 3.84
C GLU A 330 2.44 18.90 3.67
N SER A 331 2.74 19.41 2.48
CA SER A 331 4.02 20.04 2.15
C SER A 331 3.81 21.14 1.10
N LEU A 332 4.75 22.09 1.01
CA LEU A 332 4.70 23.19 0.05
C LEU A 332 5.48 22.92 -1.25
N VAL A 333 5.84 21.66 -1.53
CA VAL A 333 6.52 21.26 -2.77
C VAL A 333 5.61 21.57 -3.98
N SER A 334 6.05 22.46 -4.87
CA SER A 334 5.27 22.76 -6.08
C SER A 334 5.48 21.70 -7.16
N THR A 335 4.42 21.31 -7.85
CA THR A 335 4.46 20.43 -9.04
C THR A 335 4.36 21.21 -10.35
N SER A 336 4.34 22.55 -10.32
CA SER A 336 4.13 23.38 -11.53
C SER A 336 5.28 23.30 -12.56
N SER A 337 6.44 22.81 -12.15
CA SER A 337 7.59 22.57 -13.02
C SER A 337 7.86 21.08 -13.26
N MET A 338 6.94 20.20 -12.85
CA MET A 338 7.08 18.74 -12.89
C MET A 338 6.28 18.11 -14.03
#